data_AF-A0A839TYF6-F1
#
_entry.id   AF-A0A839TYF6-F1
#
_cell.length_a   1.000
_cell.length_b   1.000
_cell.length_c   1.000
_cell.angle_alpha   90.00
_cell.angle_beta   90.00
_cell.angle_gamma   90.00
#
_symmetry.space_group_name_H-M   'P 1'
#
loop_
_entity.id
_entity.type
_entity.pdbx_description
1 polymer ?
#
loop_
_entity_poly.entity_id
_entity_poly.type
_entity_poly.pdbx_seq_one_letter_code
_entity_poly.pdbx_strand_id
1 'polypeptide(L)'
;MDPNRPRSASPQGKPAIHETKPANETAAALEHEVFTDEQLRNIQTIESGGPPKKVNMDQLPAPIRYFGYFCMSGIALFVVISILISIFK
;
A
#
# COMPACT_ATOMS: atom_id res chain seq x y z
N MET A 1 -46.26 8.94 -34.85
CA MET A 1 -46.49 7.90 -33.82
C MET A 1 -46.65 6.57 -34.53
N ASP A 2 -45.68 5.66 -34.40
CA ASP A 2 -45.76 4.31 -34.96
C ASP A 2 -46.32 3.35 -33.87
N PRO A 3 -47.44 2.66 -34.12
CA PRO A 3 -48.06 1.77 -33.14
C PRO A 3 -47.34 0.42 -32.96
N ASN A 4 -46.29 0.10 -33.74
CA ASN A 4 -45.67 -1.23 -33.75
C ASN A 4 -44.26 -1.29 -33.15
N ARG A 5 -44.05 -0.72 -31.95
CA ARG A 5 -42.81 -0.97 -31.19
C ARG A 5 -43.01 -2.16 -30.24
N PRO A 6 -42.39 -3.33 -30.47
CA PRO A 6 -42.44 -4.40 -29.50
C PRO A 6 -41.72 -3.96 -28.22
N ARG A 7 -42.46 -3.91 -27.10
CA ARG A 7 -41.87 -3.83 -25.75
C ARG A 7 -40.97 -5.05 -25.59
N SER A 8 -39.66 -4.83 -25.54
CA SER A 8 -38.70 -5.85 -25.15
C SER A 8 -39.10 -6.36 -23.77
N ALA A 9 -39.57 -7.60 -23.74
CA ALA A 9 -39.96 -8.31 -22.55
C ALA A 9 -38.73 -8.43 -21.63
N SER A 10 -38.83 -7.82 -20.45
CA SER A 10 -37.88 -8.04 -19.36
C SER A 10 -37.95 -9.51 -18.94
N PRO A 11 -36.84 -10.29 -19.01
CA PRO A 11 -36.82 -11.62 -18.42
C PRO A 11 -36.89 -11.46 -16.90
N GLN A 12 -37.87 -12.12 -16.30
CA GLN A 12 -38.04 -12.20 -14.86
C GLN A 12 -36.75 -12.65 -14.16
N GLY A 13 -36.36 -11.91 -13.12
CA GLY A 13 -35.98 -12.50 -11.84
C GLY A 13 -34.57 -13.08 -11.68
N LYS A 14 -33.55 -12.23 -11.73
CA LYS A 14 -32.44 -12.28 -10.75
C LYS A 14 -32.27 -10.87 -10.21
N PRO A 15 -32.34 -10.63 -8.88
CA PRO A 15 -32.12 -9.29 -8.37
C PRO A 15 -30.70 -8.89 -8.77
N ALA A 16 -30.57 -7.77 -9.48
CA ALA A 16 -29.28 -7.15 -9.69
C ALA A 16 -28.66 -6.90 -8.31
N ILE A 17 -27.67 -7.72 -7.95
CA ILE A 17 -26.91 -7.52 -6.73
C ILE A 17 -26.09 -6.25 -7.00
N HIS A 18 -26.58 -5.11 -6.53
CA HIS A 18 -25.74 -3.94 -6.36
C HIS A 18 -24.66 -4.30 -5.35
N GLU A 19 -23.39 -4.12 -5.75
CA GLU A 19 -22.19 -4.49 -4.97
C GLU A 19 -22.06 -3.74 -3.64
N THR A 20 -22.97 -2.83 -3.30
CA THR A 20 -22.98 -2.06 -2.06
C THR A 20 -23.85 -2.70 -0.96
N LYS A 21 -23.85 -4.03 -0.84
CA LYS A 21 -24.37 -4.69 0.37
C LYS A 21 -23.23 -4.98 1.36
N PRO A 22 -23.28 -4.46 2.60
CA PRO A 22 -22.34 -4.84 3.63
C PRO A 22 -22.72 -6.23 4.17
N ALA A 23 -21.93 -7.25 3.85
CA ALA A 23 -22.03 -8.58 4.44
C ALA A 23 -21.21 -8.64 5.74
N ASN A 24 -21.68 -7.91 6.75
CA ASN A 24 -21.40 -8.31 8.12
C ASN A 24 -21.96 -9.74 8.30
N GLU A 25 -21.20 -10.65 8.91
CA GLU A 25 -21.67 -11.99 9.37
C GLU A 25 -21.76 -13.15 8.35
N THR A 26 -20.75 -13.39 7.51
CA THR A 26 -20.50 -14.77 7.02
C THR A 26 -19.01 -15.11 7.01
N ALA A 27 -18.48 -15.42 8.21
CA ALA A 27 -17.42 -16.40 8.46
C ALA A 27 -16.14 -16.33 7.57
N ALA A 28 -15.14 -15.50 7.84
CA ALA A 28 -14.14 -15.68 8.91
C ALA A 28 -13.37 -17.03 8.98
N ALA A 29 -13.53 -18.00 8.06
CA ALA A 29 -12.89 -19.32 8.27
C ALA A 29 -12.43 -20.15 7.07
N LEU A 30 -12.57 -19.72 5.81
CA LEU A 30 -11.95 -20.46 4.69
C LEU A 30 -11.13 -19.52 3.82
N GLU A 31 -9.85 -19.49 4.18
CA GLU A 31 -8.74 -19.18 3.29
C GLU A 31 -8.79 -17.80 2.66
N HIS A 32 -8.42 -16.83 3.50
CA HIS A 32 -7.89 -15.55 3.09
C HIS A 32 -6.55 -15.74 2.34
N GLU A 33 -6.53 -16.55 1.28
CA GLU A 33 -5.53 -16.42 0.24
C GLU A 33 -5.74 -15.02 -0.34
N VAL A 34 -4.88 -14.11 0.11
CA VAL A 34 -4.72 -12.80 -0.49
C VAL A 34 -4.41 -13.07 -1.96
N PHE A 35 -5.42 -12.98 -2.82
CA PHE A 35 -5.26 -13.08 -4.27
C PHE A 35 -4.33 -11.94 -4.69
N THR A 36 -3.03 -12.25 -4.71
CA THR A 36 -1.93 -11.35 -5.03
C THR A 36 -1.56 -11.69 -6.44
N ASP A 37 -2.11 -10.93 -7.38
CA ASP A 37 -1.74 -11.04 -8.78
C ASP A 37 -0.24 -10.71 -8.89
N GLU A 38 0.58 -11.68 -9.30
CA GLU A 38 2.04 -11.52 -9.35
C GLU A 38 2.46 -10.34 -10.24
N GLN A 39 1.66 -10.01 -11.27
CA GLN A 39 1.92 -8.85 -12.14
C GLN A 39 1.65 -7.52 -11.43
N LEU A 40 0.66 -7.47 -10.53
CA LEU A 40 0.27 -6.26 -9.81
C LEU A 40 0.91 -6.14 -8.44
N ARG A 41 1.59 -7.18 -7.95
CA ARG A 41 2.21 -7.22 -6.62
C ARG A 41 3.12 -6.03 -6.32
N ASN A 42 3.86 -5.53 -7.32
CA ASN A 42 4.70 -4.34 -7.15
C ASN A 42 3.87 -3.08 -6.93
N ILE A 43 2.73 -2.94 -7.62
CA ILE A 43 1.84 -1.77 -7.52
C ILE A 43 0.97 -1.86 -6.25
N GLN A 44 0.42 -3.03 -5.96
CA GLN A 44 -0.38 -3.30 -4.77
C GLN A 44 0.41 -3.10 -3.48
N THR A 45 1.70 -3.47 -3.46
CA THR A 45 2.57 -3.21 -2.28
C THR A 45 2.71 -1.72 -1.98
N ILE A 46 2.69 -0.87 -3.01
CA ILE A 46 2.86 0.59 -2.88
C ILE A 46 1.54 1.22 -2.41
N GLU A 47 0.40 0.80 -2.97
CA GLU A 47 -0.93 1.35 -2.63
C GLU A 47 -1.51 0.82 -1.33
N SER A 48 -1.26 -0.45 -0.99
CA SER A 48 -1.87 -1.09 0.19
C SER A 48 -1.10 -0.81 1.49
N GLY A 49 -0.19 0.17 1.51
CA GLY A 49 0.65 0.46 2.68
C GLY A 49 1.51 -0.73 3.09
N GLY A 50 2.03 -1.47 2.11
CA GLY A 50 2.89 -2.62 2.35
C GLY A 50 4.13 -2.28 3.18
N PRO A 51 4.81 -3.29 3.76
CA PRO A 51 5.95 -3.05 4.63
C PRO A 51 6.99 -2.16 3.92
N PRO A 52 7.57 -1.17 4.62
CA PRO A 52 8.50 -0.23 4.02
C PRO A 52 9.58 -0.97 3.24
N LYS A 53 9.73 -0.63 1.95
CA LYS A 53 10.75 -1.22 1.10
C LYS A 53 12.14 -0.86 1.65
N LYS A 54 12.96 -1.87 1.93
CA LYS A 54 14.36 -1.69 2.33
C LYS A 54 15.08 -1.00 1.16
N VAL A 55 15.67 0.16 1.41
CA VAL A 55 16.39 0.91 0.38
C VAL A 55 17.88 0.62 0.50
N ASN A 56 18.48 0.12 -0.57
CA ASN A 56 19.93 -0.02 -0.65
C ASN A 56 20.54 1.35 -0.98
N MET A 57 21.39 1.87 -0.10
CA MET A 57 22.03 3.18 -0.31
C MET A 57 22.90 3.22 -1.57
N ASP A 58 23.50 2.09 -1.97
CA ASP A 58 24.32 2.03 -3.18
C ASP A 58 23.54 2.20 -4.49
N GLN A 59 22.23 1.93 -4.45
CA GLN A 59 21.34 2.07 -5.61
C GLN A 59 20.80 3.50 -5.77
N LEU A 60 21.08 4.40 -4.81
CA LEU A 60 20.59 5.77 -4.85
C LEU A 60 21.51 6.69 -5.68
N PRO A 61 20.96 7.78 -6.26
CA PRO A 61 21.77 8.81 -6.92
C PRO A 61 22.81 9.41 -5.96
N ALA A 62 24.01 9.69 -6.48
CA ALA A 62 25.14 10.19 -5.68
C ALA A 62 24.79 11.37 -4.74
N PRO A 63 24.00 12.40 -5.15
CA PRO A 63 23.66 13.50 -4.24
C PRO A 63 22.86 13.05 -3.02
N ILE A 64 21.89 12.15 -3.21
CA ILE A 64 21.02 11.63 -2.14
C ILE A 64 21.84 10.75 -1.20
N ARG A 65 22.79 9.97 -1.73
CA ARG A 65 23.71 9.17 -0.93
C ARG A 65 24.53 10.03 0.01
N TYR A 66 25.18 11.08 -0.51
CA TYR A 66 25.99 11.96 0.32
C TYR A 66 25.17 12.66 1.40
N PHE A 67 23.96 13.11 1.07
CA PHE A 67 23.05 13.68 2.05
C PHE A 67 22.71 12.71 3.19
N GLY A 68 22.35 11.46 2.85
CA GLY A 68 22.07 10.42 3.84
C GLY A 68 23.26 10.13 4.76
N TYR A 69 24.47 9.98 4.18
CA TYR A 69 25.69 9.76 4.96
C TYR A 69 26.06 10.98 5.83
N PHE A 70 25.84 12.19 5.35
CA PHE A 70 26.05 13.41 6.12
C PHE A 70 25.13 13.48 7.34
N CYS A 71 23.83 13.23 7.17
CA CYS A 71 22.89 13.22 8.30
C CYS A 71 23.23 12.12 9.33
N MET A 72 23.52 10.90 8.87
CA MET A 72 23.85 9.79 9.77
C MET A 72 25.15 10.04 10.54
N SER A 73 26.19 10.54 9.87
CA SER A 73 27.45 10.90 10.52
C SER A 73 27.29 12.07 11.49
N GLY A 74 26.47 13.07 11.14
CA GLY A 74 26.15 14.19 12.03
C GLY A 74 25.48 13.74 13.32
N ILE A 75 24.46 12.89 13.24
CA ILE A 75 23.79 12.33 14.43
C ILE A 75 24.77 11.53 15.29
N ALA A 76 25.57 10.66 14.66
CA ALA A 76 26.58 9.87 15.38
C ALA A 76 27.60 10.76 16.10
N LEU A 77 28.07 11.82 15.43
CA LEU A 77 28.99 12.79 16.00
C LEU A 77 28.36 13.55 17.18
N PHE A 78 27.11 13.97 17.05
CA PHE A 78 26.37 14.63 18.13
C PHE A 78 26.29 13.74 19.37
N VAL A 79 25.96 12.46 19.21
CA VAL A 79 25.91 11.50 20.33
C VAL A 79 27.27 11.39 21.02
N VAL A 80 28.36 11.27 20.24
CA VAL A 80 29.73 11.20 20.80
C VAL A 80 30.08 12.47 21.58
N ILE A 81 29.79 13.65 21.01
CA ILE A 81 30.04 14.93 21.67
C ILE A 81 29.21 15.05 22.95
N SER A 82 27.93 14.66 22.94
CA SER A 82 27.08 14.69 24.12
C SER A 82 27.62 13.79 25.24
N ILE A 83 28.10 12.60 24.92
CA ILE A 83 28.72 11.69 25.89
C ILE A 83 30.00 12.32 26.47
N LEU A 84 30.86 12.89 25.62
CA LEU A 84 32.08 13.56 26.07
C LEU A 84 31.74 14.71 27.03
N ILE A 85 30.80 15.59 26.68
CA ILE A 85 30.37 16.68 27.55
C ILE A 85 29.82 16.13 28.88
N SER A 86 29.06 15.03 28.85
CA SER A 86 28.50 14.42 30.05
C SER A 86 29.54 13.82 31.00
N ILE A 87 30.73 13.44 30.50
CA ILE A 87 31.80 12.84 31.31
C ILE A 87 32.75 13.92 31.84
N PHE A 88 33.01 14.95 31.03
CA PHE A 88 33.98 16.01 31.34
C PHE A 88 33.36 17.25 32.01
N LYS A 89 32.04 17.28 32.21
CA LYS A 89 31.32 18.36 32.89
C LYS A 89 30.51 17.83 34.06
#